data_AF-A0A952U6S4-F1
#
_entry.id   AF-A0A952U6S4-F1
#
_cell.length_a   1.000
_cell.length_b   1.000
_cell.length_c   1.000
_cell.angle_alpha   90.00
_cell.angle_beta   90.00
_cell.angle_gamma   90.00
#
_symmetry.space_group_name_H-M   'P 1'
#
loop_
_entity.id
_entity.type
_entity.pdbx_description
1 polymer ?
#
loop_
_entity_poly.entity_id
_entity_poly.type
_entity_poly.pdbx_seq_one_letter_code
_entity_poly.pdbx_strand_id
1 'polypeptide(L)'
;MTDTQLLRPTPQQVIQEQAAIDLKANRAGLLSPRQRWWYVAVRAAEHGIGALTVMLVAAVVINALQLAPDLTAIAVLTLVIVVGTLLLLALNIRPAFETRVKSVRGALSRTVISPPLIQPFFCLSVGKMLFYTQASRFDGLNDDEEYEAFYLERPARLGGNVLLTLRQISDVVDEPEDTSTQSDDDGDERAGGGRAQDGQAQTAARNV
;
A
#
# COMPACT_ATOMS: atom_id res chain seq x y z
N MET A 1 -37.20 -24.16 14.91
CA MET A 1 -36.55 -23.93 13.60
C MET A 1 -36.18 -22.46 13.57
N THR A 2 -34.94 -22.14 13.93
CA THR A 2 -34.44 -20.77 13.98
C THR A 2 -34.02 -20.39 12.57
N ASP A 3 -34.82 -19.55 11.93
CA ASP A 3 -34.49 -18.92 10.65
C ASP A 3 -33.20 -18.12 10.84
N THR A 4 -32.09 -18.73 10.42
CA THR A 4 -30.82 -18.02 10.24
C THR A 4 -30.98 -17.19 8.98
N GLN A 5 -31.68 -16.06 9.09
CA GLN A 5 -31.64 -15.05 8.04
C GLN A 5 -30.19 -14.59 7.93
N LEU A 6 -29.51 -15.07 6.88
CA LEU A 6 -28.22 -14.58 6.43
C LEU A 6 -28.37 -13.08 6.13
N LEU A 7 -28.10 -12.26 7.15
CA LEU A 7 -28.04 -10.82 7.03
C LEU A 7 -26.99 -10.51 5.97
N ARG A 8 -27.43 -10.07 4.78
CA ARG A 8 -26.50 -9.63 3.75
C ARG A 8 -25.72 -8.44 4.32
N PRO A 9 -24.39 -8.45 4.27
CA PRO A 9 -23.60 -7.35 4.78
C PRO A 9 -23.95 -6.07 4.01
N THR A 10 -24.00 -4.95 4.73
CA THR A 10 -24.27 -3.65 4.10
C THR A 10 -23.07 -3.24 3.24
N PRO A 11 -23.26 -2.40 2.21
CA PRO A 11 -22.16 -1.94 1.36
C PRO A 11 -21.00 -1.31 2.15
N GLN A 12 -21.30 -0.62 3.25
CA GLN A 12 -20.28 -0.02 4.13
C GLN A 12 -19.45 -1.07 4.88
N GLN A 13 -20.09 -2.14 5.38
CA GLN A 13 -19.39 -3.25 6.04
C GLN A 13 -18.45 -3.95 5.07
N VAL A 14 -18.88 -4.16 3.81
CA VAL A 14 -18.04 -4.76 2.76
C VAL A 14 -16.81 -3.89 2.47
N ILE A 15 -16.97 -2.55 2.43
CA ILE A 15 -15.85 -1.63 2.20
C ILE A 15 -14.86 -1.66 3.36
N GLN A 16 -15.33 -1.66 4.60
CA GLN A 16 -14.48 -1.71 5.79
C GLN A 16 -13.72 -3.04 5.90
N GLU A 17 -14.40 -4.16 5.64
CA GLU A 17 -13.77 -5.49 5.62
C GLU A 17 -12.68 -5.56 4.54
N GLN A 18 -12.96 -5.04 3.33
CA GLN A 18 -11.96 -4.97 2.26
C GLN A 18 -10.77 -4.08 2.65
N ALA A 19 -11.01 -2.93 3.28
CA ALA A 19 -9.94 -2.05 3.75
C ALA A 19 -9.08 -2.73 4.84
N ALA A 20 -9.68 -3.51 5.73
CA ALA A 20 -8.96 -4.28 6.74
C ALA A 20 -8.09 -5.39 6.12
N ILE A 21 -8.61 -6.10 5.12
CA ILE A 21 -7.85 -7.11 4.36
C ILE A 21 -6.67 -6.48 3.64
N ASP A 22 -6.89 -5.34 2.98
CA ASP A 22 -5.87 -4.57 2.28
C ASP A 22 -4.77 -4.13 3.27
N LEU A 23 -5.14 -3.60 4.42
CA LEU A 23 -4.20 -3.17 5.45
C LEU A 23 -3.40 -4.33 6.04
N LYS A 24 -4.04 -5.47 6.31
CA LYS A 24 -3.38 -6.68 6.83
C LYS A 24 -2.33 -7.20 5.85
N ALA A 25 -2.65 -7.26 4.56
CA ALA A 25 -1.71 -7.67 3.52
C ALA A 25 -0.52 -6.69 3.42
N ASN A 26 -0.82 -5.39 3.40
CA ASN A 26 0.18 -4.33 3.29
C ASN A 26 1.19 -4.36 4.45
N ARG A 27 0.73 -4.63 5.69
CA ARG A 27 1.60 -4.82 6.87
C ARG A 27 2.53 -6.02 6.75
N ALA A 28 2.10 -7.07 6.06
CA ALA A 28 2.94 -8.23 5.76
C ALA A 28 3.91 -7.97 4.58
N GLY A 29 3.93 -6.75 4.03
CA GLY A 29 4.74 -6.40 2.86
C GLY A 29 4.19 -6.93 1.53
N LEU A 30 2.91 -7.32 1.50
CA LEU A 30 2.27 -7.99 0.36
C LEU A 30 1.09 -7.16 -0.16
N LEU A 31 0.84 -7.25 -1.46
CA LEU A 31 -0.40 -6.74 -2.05
C LEU A 31 -1.56 -7.69 -1.76
N SER A 32 -2.71 -7.12 -1.40
CA SER A 32 -3.95 -7.87 -1.25
C SER A 32 -4.43 -8.44 -2.60
N PRO A 33 -5.29 -9.48 -2.62
CA PRO A 33 -5.83 -10.02 -3.86
C PRO A 33 -6.52 -8.96 -4.74
N ARG A 34 -7.26 -8.04 -4.12
CA ARG A 34 -7.93 -6.95 -4.82
C ARG A 34 -6.94 -5.98 -5.45
N GLN A 35 -5.92 -5.57 -4.69
CA GLN A 35 -4.87 -4.67 -5.18
C GLN A 35 -4.05 -5.31 -6.31
N ARG A 36 -3.79 -6.62 -6.23
CA ARG A 36 -3.12 -7.38 -7.31
C ARG A 36 -3.94 -7.36 -8.59
N TRP A 37 -5.24 -7.65 -8.51
CA TRP A 37 -6.13 -7.59 -9.67
C TRP A 37 -6.20 -6.19 -10.28
N TRP A 38 -6.34 -5.16 -9.43
CA TRP A 38 -6.34 -3.79 -9.90
C TRP A 38 -5.04 -3.42 -10.60
N TYR A 39 -3.90 -3.81 -10.01
CA TYR A 39 -2.58 -3.60 -10.60
C TYR A 39 -2.46 -4.25 -11.99
N VAL A 40 -2.88 -5.51 -12.12
CA VAL A 40 -2.89 -6.23 -13.39
C VAL A 40 -3.79 -5.54 -14.42
N ALA A 41 -4.98 -5.13 -14.01
CA ALA A 41 -5.93 -4.44 -14.90
C ALA A 41 -5.34 -3.12 -15.44
N VAL A 42 -4.72 -2.32 -14.58
CA VAL A 42 -4.06 -1.07 -14.98
C VAL A 42 -2.91 -1.36 -15.96
N ARG A 43 -2.06 -2.35 -15.67
CA ARG A 43 -0.97 -2.73 -16.60
C ARG A 43 -1.49 -3.26 -17.93
N ALA A 44 -2.55 -4.07 -17.91
CA ALA A 44 -3.18 -4.55 -19.14
C ALA A 44 -3.73 -3.39 -19.98
N ALA A 45 -4.34 -2.39 -19.34
CA ALA A 45 -4.82 -1.20 -20.02
C ALA A 45 -3.67 -0.37 -20.64
N GLU A 46 -2.58 -0.14 -19.90
CA GLU A 46 -1.38 0.54 -20.42
C GLU A 46 -0.82 -0.17 -21.66
N HIS A 47 -0.65 -1.50 -21.59
CA HIS A 47 -0.19 -2.31 -22.70
C HIS A 47 -1.17 -2.32 -23.88
N GLY A 48 -2.48 -2.33 -23.61
CA GLY A 48 -3.52 -2.22 -24.63
C GLY A 48 -3.48 -0.90 -25.38
N ILE A 49 -3.28 0.23 -24.69
CA ILE A 49 -3.10 1.55 -25.33
C ILE A 49 -1.84 1.55 -26.20
N GLY A 50 -0.74 0.95 -25.72
CA GLY A 50 0.47 0.78 -26.51
C GLY A 50 0.22 -0.03 -27.79
N ALA A 51 -0.50 -1.14 -27.68
CA ALA A 51 -0.88 -1.99 -28.81
C ALA A 51 -1.72 -1.22 -29.85
N LEU A 52 -2.72 -0.46 -29.40
CA LEU A 52 -3.55 0.39 -30.27
C LEU A 52 -2.70 1.45 -31.00
N THR A 53 -1.73 2.04 -30.31
CA THR A 53 -0.81 3.01 -30.91
C THR A 53 0.04 2.36 -31.99
N VAL A 54 0.58 1.17 -31.73
CA VAL A 54 1.35 0.40 -32.72
C VAL A 54 0.50 0.03 -33.93
N MET A 55 -0.76 -0.40 -33.71
CA MET A 55 -1.70 -0.68 -34.81
C MET A 55 -1.98 0.55 -35.65
N LEU A 56 -2.20 1.71 -35.02
CA LEU A 56 -2.44 2.97 -35.73
C LEU A 56 -1.23 3.37 -36.58
N VAL A 57 -0.01 3.28 -36.02
CA VAL A 57 1.23 3.56 -36.77
C VAL A 57 1.38 2.61 -37.95
N ALA A 58 1.13 1.31 -37.74
CA ALA A 58 1.20 0.32 -38.82
C ALA A 58 0.19 0.64 -39.93
N ALA A 59 -1.05 1.02 -39.59
CA ALA A 59 -2.06 1.41 -40.58
C ALA A 59 -1.63 2.65 -41.39
N VAL A 60 -1.03 3.65 -40.74
CA VAL A 60 -0.48 4.84 -41.41
C VAL A 60 0.63 4.46 -42.38
N VAL A 61 1.55 3.58 -41.99
CA VAL A 61 2.64 3.11 -42.84
C VAL A 61 2.12 2.30 -44.04
N ILE A 62 1.16 1.39 -43.81
CA ILE A 62 0.53 0.60 -44.88
C ILE A 62 -0.12 1.52 -45.92
N ASN A 63 -0.86 2.52 -45.45
CA ASN A 63 -1.50 3.50 -46.32
C ASN A 63 -0.48 4.36 -47.07
N ALA A 64 0.60 4.81 -46.42
CA ALA A 64 1.65 5.62 -47.03
C ALA A 64 2.42 4.86 -48.14
N LEU A 65 2.62 3.56 -47.96
CA LEU A 65 3.28 2.68 -48.93
C LEU A 65 2.33 2.13 -50.00
N GLN A 66 1.03 2.51 -49.96
CA GLN A 66 -0.01 2.00 -50.85
C GLN A 66 -0.05 0.46 -50.91
N LEU A 67 0.27 -0.19 -49.78
CA LEU A 67 0.15 -1.63 -49.65
C LEU A 67 -1.34 -1.97 -49.66
N ALA A 68 -1.73 -2.97 -50.45
CA ALA A 68 -3.07 -3.57 -50.43
C ALA A 68 -2.99 -4.92 -49.70
N PRO A 69 -2.86 -4.93 -48.35
CA PRO A 69 -2.77 -6.17 -47.61
C PRO A 69 -4.07 -6.94 -47.76
N ASP A 70 -3.94 -8.25 -47.99
CA ASP A 70 -5.08 -9.15 -47.90
C ASP A 70 -5.55 -9.31 -46.44
N LEU A 71 -6.76 -9.84 -46.27
CA LEU A 71 -7.36 -10.02 -44.95
C LEU A 71 -6.49 -10.91 -44.04
N THR A 72 -5.76 -11.85 -44.64
CA THR A 72 -4.82 -12.75 -43.96
C THR A 72 -3.62 -11.99 -43.38
N ALA A 73 -3.01 -11.06 -44.11
CA ALA A 73 -1.91 -10.24 -43.62
C ALA A 73 -2.34 -9.34 -42.46
N ILE A 74 -3.55 -8.75 -42.54
CA ILE A 74 -4.12 -7.94 -41.45
C ILE A 74 -4.35 -8.81 -40.21
N ALA A 75 -4.91 -10.02 -40.38
CA ALA A 75 -5.14 -10.95 -39.29
C ALA A 75 -3.84 -11.38 -38.62
N VAL A 76 -2.81 -11.71 -39.41
CA VAL A 76 -1.48 -12.09 -38.90
C VAL A 76 -0.83 -10.92 -38.14
N LEU A 77 -0.85 -9.70 -38.70
CA LEU A 77 -0.30 -8.52 -38.04
C LEU A 77 -1.01 -8.26 -36.69
N THR A 78 -2.33 -8.34 -36.68
CA THR A 78 -3.14 -8.18 -35.47
C THR A 78 -2.77 -9.23 -34.43
N LEU A 79 -2.66 -10.49 -34.84
CA LEU A 79 -2.27 -11.59 -33.97
C LEU A 79 -0.87 -11.37 -33.38
N VAL A 80 0.11 -10.95 -34.20
CA VAL A 80 1.47 -10.66 -33.73
C VAL A 80 1.47 -9.56 -32.67
N ILE A 81 0.71 -8.48 -32.88
CA ILE A 81 0.60 -7.38 -31.91
C ILE A 81 -0.07 -7.87 -30.63
N VAL A 82 -1.17 -8.62 -30.71
CA VAL A 82 -1.88 -9.15 -29.53
C VAL A 82 -0.99 -10.11 -28.75
N VAL A 83 -0.38 -11.09 -29.41
CA VAL A 83 0.51 -12.08 -28.78
C VAL A 83 1.73 -11.39 -28.17
N GLY A 84 2.36 -10.46 -28.90
CA GLY A 84 3.48 -9.67 -28.38
C GLY A 84 3.10 -8.85 -27.15
N THR A 85 1.90 -8.24 -27.16
CA THR A 85 1.38 -7.47 -26.02
C THR A 85 1.12 -8.36 -24.81
N LEU A 86 0.52 -9.53 -25.01
CA LEU A 86 0.29 -10.51 -23.93
C LEU A 86 1.60 -11.04 -23.36
N LEU A 87 2.61 -11.29 -24.22
CA LEU A 87 3.92 -11.74 -23.78
C LEU A 87 4.63 -10.67 -22.95
N LEU A 88 4.62 -9.41 -23.42
CA LEU A 88 5.17 -8.28 -22.67
C LEU A 88 4.46 -8.09 -21.33
N LEU A 89 3.14 -8.21 -21.31
CA LEU A 89 2.34 -8.14 -20.09
C LEU A 89 2.75 -9.26 -19.12
N ALA A 90 2.83 -10.51 -19.59
CA ALA A 90 3.20 -11.66 -18.76
C ALA A 90 4.62 -11.53 -18.18
N LEU A 91 5.58 -11.07 -18.99
CA LEU A 91 6.97 -10.88 -18.55
C LEU A 91 7.10 -9.73 -17.55
N ASN A 92 6.32 -8.65 -17.70
CA ASN A 92 6.41 -7.47 -16.84
C ASN A 92 5.53 -7.54 -15.58
N ILE A 93 4.50 -8.39 -15.56
CA ILE A 93 3.65 -8.59 -14.38
C ILE A 93 4.39 -9.36 -13.29
N ARG A 94 5.17 -10.38 -13.65
CA ARG A 94 5.84 -11.27 -12.68
C ARG A 94 6.77 -10.54 -11.69
N PRO A 95 7.74 -9.71 -12.13
CA PRO A 95 8.59 -8.97 -11.20
C PRO A 95 7.81 -7.95 -10.36
N ALA A 96 6.65 -7.47 -10.85
CA ALA A 96 5.83 -6.53 -10.10
C ALA A 96 5.15 -7.16 -8.87
N PHE A 97 4.94 -8.48 -8.86
CA PHE A 97 4.45 -9.20 -7.68
C PHE A 97 5.55 -9.58 -6.68
N GLU A 98 6.81 -9.52 -7.11
CA GLU A 98 7.98 -9.67 -6.24
C GLU A 98 8.30 -8.37 -5.49
N THR A 99 7.81 -7.22 -6.00
CA THR A 99 7.93 -5.92 -5.33
C THR A 99 7.19 -5.96 -4.00
N ARG A 100 7.95 -5.85 -2.91
CA ARG A 100 7.39 -5.76 -1.56
C ARG A 100 6.77 -4.39 -1.33
N VAL A 101 5.65 -4.39 -0.61
CA VAL A 101 5.05 -3.17 -0.08
C VAL A 101 6.01 -2.57 0.94
N LYS A 102 6.31 -1.29 0.77
CA LYS A 102 7.12 -0.49 1.70
C LYS A 102 6.21 0.39 2.54
N SER A 103 6.68 0.77 3.72
CA SER A 103 6.01 1.76 4.56
C SER A 103 6.90 2.95 4.87
N VAL A 104 6.29 4.12 5.05
CA VAL A 104 6.93 5.33 5.56
C VAL A 104 5.98 6.00 6.54
N ARG A 105 6.54 6.54 7.63
CA ARG A 105 5.78 7.28 8.64
C ARG A 105 6.16 8.75 8.58
N GLY A 106 5.18 9.61 8.83
CA GLY A 106 5.41 11.03 9.02
C GLY A 106 4.13 11.85 8.94
N ALA A 107 4.28 13.15 9.16
CA ALA A 107 3.20 14.11 9.01
C ALA A 107 2.67 14.10 7.57
N LEU A 108 1.35 14.17 7.44
CA LEU A 108 0.66 14.33 6.17
C LEU A 108 0.68 15.79 5.75
N SER A 109 1.09 16.06 4.52
CA SER A 109 0.88 17.38 3.89
C SER A 109 0.38 17.21 2.46
N ARG A 110 -0.71 17.92 2.13
CA ARG A 110 -1.36 17.90 0.81
C ARG A 110 -1.02 19.17 0.04
N THR A 111 -0.50 19.00 -1.17
CA THR A 111 -0.28 20.08 -2.12
C THR A 111 -1.13 19.85 -3.37
N VAL A 112 -1.95 20.82 -3.74
CA VAL A 112 -2.77 20.75 -4.96
C VAL A 112 -1.87 20.92 -6.18
N ILE A 113 -1.84 19.93 -7.08
CA ILE A 113 -1.17 20.06 -8.38
C ILE A 113 -2.25 20.11 -9.44
N SER A 114 -2.69 21.31 -9.79
CA SER A 114 -3.69 21.50 -10.83
C SER A 114 -3.04 21.57 -12.21
N PRO A 115 -3.53 20.79 -13.19
CA PRO A 115 -3.73 21.31 -14.53
C PRO A 115 -5.24 21.54 -14.79
N PRO A 116 -5.62 22.59 -15.56
CA PRO A 116 -6.96 23.16 -15.56
C PRO A 116 -8.09 22.34 -16.22
N LEU A 117 -7.86 21.09 -16.66
CA LEU A 117 -8.77 20.44 -17.62
C LEU A 117 -9.18 18.99 -17.34
N ILE A 118 -8.49 18.24 -16.46
CA ILE A 118 -8.82 16.82 -16.20
C ILE A 118 -8.58 16.54 -14.72
N GLN A 119 -9.65 16.36 -13.93
CA GLN A 119 -9.74 15.99 -12.50
C GLN A 119 -8.56 16.40 -11.57
N PRO A 120 -8.78 17.13 -10.46
CA PRO A 120 -7.68 17.59 -9.61
C PRO A 120 -6.90 16.40 -9.04
N PHE A 121 -5.63 16.30 -9.43
CA PHE A 121 -4.66 15.42 -8.80
C PHE A 121 -4.02 16.16 -7.62
N PHE A 122 -3.87 15.46 -6.51
CA PHE A 122 -3.18 15.97 -5.33
C PHE A 122 -1.83 15.28 -5.21
N CYS A 123 -0.82 16.07 -4.87
CA CYS A 123 0.41 15.54 -4.32
C CYS A 123 0.24 15.42 -2.82
N LEU A 124 0.27 14.19 -2.34
CA LEU A 124 0.20 13.86 -0.94
C LEU A 124 1.62 13.50 -0.50
N SER A 125 2.11 14.18 0.53
CA SER A 125 3.41 13.91 1.13
C SER A 125 3.23 13.28 2.50
N VAL A 126 3.99 12.22 2.77
CA VAL A 126 4.10 11.61 4.10
C VAL A 126 5.58 11.53 4.45
N GLY A 127 5.98 12.36 5.41
CA GLY A 127 7.40 12.60 5.71
C GLY A 127 8.13 13.14 4.47
N LYS A 128 9.12 12.39 3.96
CA LYS A 128 9.91 12.77 2.76
C LYS A 128 9.41 12.15 1.45
N MET A 129 8.38 11.31 1.49
CA MET A 129 7.86 10.61 0.32
C MET A 129 6.69 11.35 -0.29
N LEU A 130 6.65 11.40 -1.62
CA LEU A 130 5.61 12.04 -2.41
C LEU A 130 4.77 10.98 -3.14
N PHE A 131 3.46 11.19 -3.16
CA PHE A 131 2.47 10.33 -3.79
C PHE A 131 1.49 11.16 -4.62
N TYR A 132 1.16 10.69 -5.82
CA TYR A 132 0.15 11.32 -6.66
C TYR A 132 -1.16 10.54 -6.54
N THR A 133 -2.23 11.22 -6.13
CA THR A 133 -3.54 10.59 -5.90
C THR A 133 -4.69 11.48 -6.36
N GLN A 134 -5.86 10.88 -6.57
CA GLN A 134 -7.11 11.59 -6.76
C GLN A 134 -7.60 12.18 -5.42
N ALA A 135 -8.20 13.38 -5.50
CA ALA A 135 -8.76 14.13 -4.37
C ALA A 135 -9.69 13.29 -3.48
N SER A 136 -10.68 12.66 -4.12
CA SER A 136 -11.81 12.02 -3.46
C SER A 136 -11.45 10.82 -2.59
N ARG A 137 -10.27 10.22 -2.78
CA ARG A 137 -9.83 9.10 -1.93
C ARG A 137 -9.42 9.52 -0.53
N PHE A 138 -9.12 10.80 -0.31
CA PHE A 138 -8.47 11.27 0.92
C PHE A 138 -9.03 12.61 1.43
N ASP A 139 -10.25 12.98 1.03
CA ASP A 139 -10.92 14.23 1.45
C ASP A 139 -11.18 14.30 2.97
N GLY A 140 -11.13 13.18 3.70
CA GLY A 140 -11.35 13.12 5.14
C GLY A 140 -10.08 13.05 6.01
N LEU A 141 -8.89 13.19 5.43
CA LEU A 141 -7.64 13.17 6.21
C LEU A 141 -7.33 14.56 6.76
N ASN A 142 -6.81 14.61 7.99
CA ASN A 142 -6.32 15.82 8.60
C ASN A 142 -4.85 16.03 8.21
N ASP A 143 -4.54 17.25 7.77
CA ASP A 143 -3.15 17.65 7.58
C ASP A 143 -2.46 17.75 8.96
N ASP A 144 -1.14 17.58 8.99
CA ASP A 144 -0.28 17.64 10.18
C ASP A 144 -0.40 16.47 11.19
N GLU A 145 -1.34 15.55 11.01
CA GLU A 145 -1.37 14.29 11.76
C GLU A 145 -0.35 13.27 11.22
N GLU A 146 0.09 12.34 12.07
CA GLU A 146 0.99 11.26 11.67
C GLU A 146 0.24 10.13 10.96
N TYR A 147 0.74 9.76 9.79
CA TYR A 147 0.26 8.63 9.03
C TYR A 147 1.39 7.66 8.68
N GLU A 148 1.05 6.39 8.65
CA GLU A 148 1.84 5.35 8.02
C GLU A 148 1.30 5.09 6.60
N ALA A 149 2.09 5.45 5.60
CA ALA A 149 1.78 5.22 4.20
C ALA A 149 2.38 3.91 3.73
N PHE A 150 1.53 3.04 3.16
CA PHE A 150 1.94 1.81 2.48
C PHE A 150 1.98 2.05 0.98
N TYR A 151 3.10 1.73 0.33
CA TYR A 151 3.31 2.06 -1.08
C TYR A 151 4.14 1.02 -1.82
N LEU A 152 4.05 1.04 -3.15
CA LEU A 152 4.97 0.37 -4.05
C LEU A 152 5.94 1.39 -4.65
N GLU A 153 7.23 1.08 -4.60
CA GLU A 153 8.24 1.86 -5.30
C GLU A 153 8.14 1.58 -6.81
N ARG A 154 8.04 2.64 -7.60
CA ARG A 154 8.18 2.57 -9.06
C ARG A 154 9.29 3.53 -9.49
N PRO A 155 10.01 3.20 -10.57
CA PRO A 155 10.95 4.12 -11.19
C PRO A 155 10.28 5.49 -11.44
N ALA A 156 11.00 6.59 -11.18
CA ALA A 156 10.48 7.94 -11.37
C ALA A 156 9.91 8.19 -12.79
N ARG A 157 10.49 7.53 -13.80
CA ARG A 157 10.02 7.56 -15.20
C ARG A 157 8.61 7.00 -15.42
N LEU A 158 8.08 6.23 -14.46
CA LEU A 158 6.77 5.58 -14.50
C LEU A 158 5.77 6.22 -13.51
N GLY A 159 5.99 7.46 -13.11
CA GLY A 159 5.03 8.23 -12.30
C GLY A 159 5.26 8.21 -10.79
N GLY A 160 6.41 7.72 -10.33
CA GLY A 160 6.79 7.75 -8.91
C GLY A 160 6.07 6.72 -8.04
N ASN A 161 6.21 6.85 -6.72
CA ASN A 161 5.70 5.89 -5.75
C ASN A 161 4.16 5.77 -5.83
N VAL A 162 3.66 4.54 -5.80
CA VAL A 162 2.21 4.27 -5.85
C VAL A 162 1.70 4.05 -4.43
N LEU A 163 0.92 5.00 -3.93
CA LEU A 163 0.26 4.89 -2.63
C LEU A 163 -0.86 3.84 -2.68
N LEU A 164 -0.82 2.89 -1.75
CA LEU A 164 -1.83 1.84 -1.61
C LEU A 164 -2.86 2.19 -0.55
N THR A 165 -2.39 2.57 0.65
CA THR A 165 -3.24 2.80 1.83
C THR A 165 -2.51 3.70 2.81
N LEU A 166 -3.28 4.53 3.53
CA LEU A 166 -2.82 5.30 4.68
C LEU A 166 -3.45 4.73 5.94
N ARG A 167 -2.66 4.68 7.02
CA ARG A 167 -3.13 4.38 8.37
C ARG A 167 -2.79 5.56 9.26
N GLN A 168 -3.78 6.15 9.89
CA GLN A 168 -3.56 7.15 10.93
C GLN A 168 -2.84 6.48 12.11
N ILE A 169 -1.76 7.09 12.57
CA ILE A 169 -1.10 6.71 13.81
C ILE A 169 -1.76 7.58 14.87
N SER A 170 -2.80 7.05 15.50
CA SER A 170 -3.33 7.67 16.70
C SER A 170 -2.27 7.48 17.79
N ASP A 171 -1.78 8.58 18.38
CA ASP A 171 -1.03 8.56 19.64
C ASP A 171 -1.98 8.13 20.77
N VAL A 172 -2.44 6.88 20.72
CA VAL A 172 -2.94 6.22 21.92
C VAL A 172 -1.69 5.66 22.56
N VAL A 173 -1.13 6.45 23.46
CA VAL A 173 -0.30 5.94 24.55
C VAL A 173 -1.08 4.77 25.13
N ASP A 174 -0.59 3.54 24.95
CA ASP A 174 -0.97 2.44 25.82
C ASP A 174 -0.50 2.88 27.22
N GLU A 175 -1.38 3.54 27.98
CA GLU A 175 -1.15 3.75 29.40
C GLU A 175 -0.92 2.36 29.98
N PRO A 176 0.22 2.08 30.64
CA PRO A 176 0.35 0.85 31.38
C PRO A 176 -0.79 0.82 32.38
N GLU A 177 -1.58 -0.25 32.39
CA GLU A 177 -2.49 -0.55 33.49
C GLU A 177 -1.66 -0.54 34.78
N ASP A 178 -1.63 0.62 35.45
CA ASP A 178 -1.21 0.72 36.82
C ASP A 178 -2.23 -0.07 37.61
N THR A 179 -1.87 -1.33 37.87
CA THR A 179 -2.51 -2.18 38.85
C THR A 179 -2.12 -1.61 40.21
N SER A 180 -2.72 -0.48 40.57
CA SER A 180 -2.76 -0.02 41.96
C SER A 180 -3.70 -0.97 42.70
N THR A 181 -3.15 -2.12 43.09
CA THR A 181 -3.70 -2.97 44.13
C THR A 181 -3.73 -2.15 45.41
N GLN A 182 -4.91 -1.59 45.66
CA GLN A 182 -5.64 -1.67 46.93
C GLN A 182 -4.76 -1.93 48.16
N SER A 183 -4.54 -0.83 48.88
CA SER A 183 -4.11 -0.78 50.27
C SER A 183 -5.09 -1.54 51.15
N ASP A 184 -4.72 -2.76 51.56
CA ASP A 184 -5.27 -3.39 52.75
C ASP A 184 -4.36 -3.05 53.94
N ASP A 185 -4.94 -2.22 54.81
CA ASP A 185 -4.50 -1.86 56.14
C ASP A 185 -4.71 -3.06 57.07
N ASP A 186 -3.63 -3.71 57.50
CA ASP A 186 -3.63 -4.55 58.69
C ASP A 186 -2.28 -4.43 59.37
N GLY A 187 -2.28 -3.67 60.46
CA GLY A 187 -1.17 -3.59 61.39
C GLY A 187 -1.04 -4.89 62.18
N ASP A 188 0.18 -5.39 62.29
CA ASP A 188 0.56 -6.10 63.50
C ASP A 188 2.07 -5.93 63.76
N GLU A 189 2.35 -5.29 64.89
CA GLU A 189 3.69 -5.20 65.48
C GLU A 189 4.13 -6.61 65.91
N ARG A 190 5.34 -7.04 65.52
CA ARG A 190 6.24 -7.69 66.49
C ARG A 190 7.70 -7.75 66.07
N ALA A 191 8.50 -7.27 67.02
CA ALA A 191 9.93 -7.15 67.10
C ALA A 191 10.75 -8.45 66.92
N GLY A 192 12.02 -8.24 66.55
CA GLY A 192 13.17 -9.12 66.81
C GLY A 192 13.85 -9.57 65.51
N GLY A 193 15.12 -9.35 65.22
CA GLY A 193 16.28 -8.94 66.02
C GLY A 193 17.52 -9.68 65.48
N GLY A 194 18.64 -8.97 65.29
CA GLY A 194 19.99 -9.54 65.03
C GLY A 194 20.45 -9.45 63.57
N ARG A 195 21.39 -8.55 63.22
CA ARG A 195 22.87 -8.72 63.23
C ARG A 195 23.35 -9.95 62.44
N ALA A 196 24.36 -9.92 61.58
CA ALA A 196 25.37 -8.93 61.18
C ALA A 196 26.16 -9.56 60.00
N GLN A 197 26.86 -8.72 59.22
CA GLN A 197 28.21 -8.98 58.63
C GLN A 197 28.32 -10.16 57.63
N ASP A 198 29.10 -10.16 56.55
CA ASP A 198 30.24 -9.37 56.06
C ASP A 198 30.49 -9.80 54.60
N GLY A 199 31.32 -9.05 53.87
CA GLY A 199 32.07 -9.56 52.71
C GLY A 199 31.71 -8.88 51.38
N GLN A 200 32.35 -7.76 51.02
CA GLN A 200 33.58 -7.71 50.19
C GLN A 200 33.40 -8.32 48.80
N ALA A 201 33.37 -7.47 47.77
CA ALA A 201 34.48 -7.25 46.81
C ALA A 201 34.55 -8.39 45.77
N GLN A 202 34.77 -8.19 44.48
CA GLN A 202 35.77 -7.35 43.82
C GLN A 202 35.66 -7.66 42.31
N THR A 203 35.92 -6.66 41.44
CA THR A 203 36.60 -6.76 40.10
C THR A 203 36.05 -7.74 39.04
N ALA A 204 36.24 -7.60 37.73
CA ALA A 204 36.63 -6.56 36.78
C ALA A 204 36.80 -7.28 35.43
N ALA A 205 36.62 -6.53 34.33
CA ALA A 205 37.22 -6.78 33.00
C ALA A 205 36.69 -8.02 32.22
N ARG A 206 36.79 -8.13 30.89
CA ARG A 206 37.61 -7.44 29.90
C ARG A 206 37.09 -7.78 28.50
N ASN A 207 37.26 -6.85 27.56
CA ASN A 207 37.23 -7.07 26.12
C ASN A 207 38.09 -8.28 25.69
N VAL A 208 37.59 -9.08 24.73
CA VAL A 208 38.15 -9.32 23.38
C VAL A 208 36.99 -9.62 22.45
#